data_AF-A0A183BU96-F1
#
_entry.id   AF-A0A183BU96-F1
#
_cell.length_a   1.000
_cell.length_b   1.000
_cell.length_c   1.000
_cell.angle_alpha   90.00
_cell.angle_beta   90.00
_cell.angle_gamma   90.00
#
_symmetry.space_group_name_H-M   'P 1'
#
loop_
_entity.id
_entity.type
_entity.pdbx_description
1 polymer ?
#
loop_
_entity_poly.entity_id
_entity_poly.type
_entity_poly.pdbx_seq_one_letter_code
_entity_poly.pdbx_strand_id
1 'polypeptide(L)'
;MRRDRNGTSIPGQPPCRSCGGEQQQQREEPNLLYQLLQILPIIVIIVGGLLVQLFSSDPIYSLNRDSTYHVLRYTRDLRIPYYTKPDFEANYGKRLQQVEQHVEDDYVGHLRNQCYREKSHREGLLWTAKMRGDSELWRRAQEMELTNCRKLEELYR
;
A
#
# COMPACT_ATOMS: atom_id res chain seq x y z
N MET A 1 35.58 -31.80 52.61
CA MET A 1 36.52 -32.94 52.71
C MET A 1 35.69 -34.22 52.79
N ARG A 2 35.65 -35.02 51.72
CA ARG A 2 35.07 -36.37 51.77
C ARG A 2 36.20 -37.36 51.57
N ARG A 3 36.38 -38.23 52.57
CA ARG A 3 37.42 -39.25 52.63
C ARG A 3 36.68 -40.58 52.68
N ASP A 4 36.88 -41.39 51.66
CA ASP A 4 36.35 -42.75 51.65
C ASP A 4 37.15 -43.67 52.56
N ARG A 5 36.47 -44.75 52.96
CA ARG A 5 36.71 -45.59 54.15
C ARG A 5 37.72 -46.73 53.96
N ASN A 6 38.44 -46.78 52.83
CA ASN A 6 39.25 -47.94 52.46
C ASN A 6 40.66 -47.49 52.07
N GLY A 7 41.60 -47.60 53.01
CA GLY A 7 42.99 -47.16 52.84
C GLY A 7 43.77 -48.07 51.89
N THR A 8 43.82 -47.72 50.61
CA THR A 8 44.76 -48.35 49.65
C THR A 8 45.27 -47.31 48.65
N SER A 9 46.57 -47.40 48.33
CA SER A 9 47.43 -46.37 47.71
C SER A 9 47.73 -46.60 46.21
N ILE A 10 47.50 -45.54 45.39
CA ILE A 10 48.29 -44.89 44.29
C ILE A 10 49.28 -45.78 43.47
N PRO A 11 49.40 -45.79 42.11
CA PRO A 11 49.81 -44.63 41.27
C PRO A 11 49.52 -44.58 39.73
N GLY A 12 49.77 -43.40 39.12
CA GLY A 12 50.22 -43.23 37.71
C GLY A 12 49.22 -42.56 36.74
N GLN A 13 49.19 -41.22 36.58
CA GLN A 13 50.00 -40.34 35.68
C GLN A 13 49.59 -40.35 34.19
N PRO A 14 49.94 -39.33 33.36
CA PRO A 14 50.04 -37.87 33.53
C PRO A 14 49.43 -37.15 32.27
N PRO A 15 49.92 -35.99 31.80
CA PRO A 15 49.89 -34.63 32.34
C PRO A 15 48.96 -33.70 31.51
N CYS A 16 48.43 -32.62 32.10
CA CYS A 16 48.15 -31.42 31.29
C CYS A 16 49.04 -30.29 31.78
N ARG A 17 50.16 -30.15 31.07
CA ARG A 17 51.01 -28.97 31.04
C ARG A 17 50.14 -27.79 30.61
N SER A 18 50.06 -26.79 31.47
CA SER A 18 49.64 -25.46 31.05
C SER A 18 50.59 -24.96 29.95
N CYS A 19 50.04 -24.51 28.83
CA CYS A 19 50.57 -23.42 28.01
C CYS A 19 49.42 -22.88 27.14
N GLY A 20 49.17 -21.57 27.23
CA GLY A 20 48.17 -20.89 26.42
C GLY A 20 48.45 -20.98 24.92
N GLY A 21 47.37 -20.88 24.15
CA GLY A 21 47.35 -20.79 22.69
C GLY A 21 45.95 -20.41 22.24
N GLU A 22 45.74 -19.10 22.13
CA GLU A 22 44.80 -18.44 21.20
C GLU A 22 43.40 -19.05 21.06
N GLN A 23 42.51 -18.72 22.00
CA GLN A 23 41.20 -18.24 21.57
C GLN A 23 41.27 -16.72 21.60
N GLN A 24 41.75 -16.13 20.51
CA GLN A 24 41.27 -14.82 20.13
C GLN A 24 39.77 -14.98 19.90
N GLN A 25 39.01 -14.81 20.98
CA GLN A 25 37.68 -14.27 20.87
C GLN A 25 37.91 -12.88 20.30
N GLN A 26 38.00 -12.81 18.98
CA GLN A 26 37.94 -11.57 18.24
C GLN A 26 36.57 -11.02 18.61
N ARG A 27 36.57 -10.17 19.63
CA ARG A 27 35.55 -9.17 19.84
C ARG A 27 35.62 -8.36 18.55
N GLU A 28 34.95 -8.86 17.52
CA GLU A 28 34.51 -8.04 16.41
C GLU A 28 33.64 -6.99 17.08
N GLU A 29 34.28 -5.87 17.43
CA GLU A 29 33.62 -4.59 17.58
C GLU A 29 32.55 -4.58 16.49
N PRO A 30 31.24 -4.48 16.83
CA PRO A 30 30.19 -4.58 15.84
C PRO A 30 30.56 -3.62 14.73
N ASN A 31 30.91 -4.17 13.57
CA ASN A 31 31.44 -3.41 12.47
C ASN A 31 30.30 -2.48 12.05
N LEU A 32 30.33 -1.23 12.48
CA LEU A 32 29.31 -0.23 12.19
C LEU A 32 29.04 -0.16 10.68
N LEU A 33 30.09 -0.41 9.88
CA LEU A 33 30.04 -0.56 8.44
C LEU A 33 29.17 -1.75 8.00
N TYR A 34 29.29 -2.92 8.63
CA TYR A 34 28.49 -4.11 8.34
C TYR A 34 27.03 -3.92 8.76
N GLN A 35 26.80 -3.25 9.89
CA GLN A 35 25.46 -2.89 10.35
C GLN A 35 24.81 -1.81 9.46
N LEU A 36 25.59 -0.88 8.91
CA LEU A 36 25.12 0.10 7.92
C LEU A 36 24.81 -0.56 6.57
N LEU A 37 25.65 -1.50 6.12
CA LEU A 37 25.41 -2.30 4.92
C LEU A 37 24.13 -3.14 5.04
N GLN A 38 23.77 -3.59 6.24
CA GLN A 38 22.53 -4.31 6.48
C GLN A 38 21.28 -3.42 6.35
N ILE A 39 21.38 -2.12 6.63
CA ILE A 39 20.25 -1.16 6.53
C ILE A 39 20.13 -0.57 5.12
N LEU A 40 21.20 -0.62 4.31
CA LEU A 40 21.23 -0.22 2.90
C LEU A 40 20.02 -0.74 2.07
N PRO A 41 19.63 -2.03 2.10
CA PRO A 41 18.48 -2.50 1.32
C PRO A 41 17.16 -1.79 1.68
N ILE A 42 16.95 -1.45 2.96
CA ILE A 42 15.76 -0.70 3.40
C ILE A 42 15.81 0.73 2.86
N ILE A 43 16.99 1.37 2.92
CA ILE A 43 17.19 2.73 2.39
C ILE A 43 16.92 2.76 0.89
N VAL A 44 17.43 1.80 0.12
CA VAL A 44 17.21 1.70 -1.33
C VAL A 44 15.73 1.55 -1.66
N ILE A 45 14.97 0.77 -0.88
CA ILE A 45 13.52 0.61 -1.10
C ILE A 45 12.78 1.93 -0.81
N ILE A 46 13.13 2.62 0.29
CA ILE A 46 12.48 3.88 0.65
C ILE A 46 12.81 4.96 -0.39
N VAL A 47 14.09 5.16 -0.68
CA VAL A 47 14.54 6.15 -1.66
C VAL A 47 14.00 5.80 -3.05
N GLY A 48 14.10 4.54 -3.46
CA GLY A 48 13.54 4.07 -4.73
C GLY A 48 12.03 4.29 -4.81
N GLY A 49 11.29 3.97 -3.75
CA GLY A 49 9.85 4.19 -3.67
C GLY A 49 9.47 5.67 -3.77
N LEU A 50 10.25 6.56 -3.14
CA LEU A 50 10.05 8.00 -3.26
C LEU A 50 10.42 8.53 -4.65
N LEU A 51 11.51 8.03 -5.25
CA LEU A 51 11.89 8.38 -6.62
C LEU A 51 10.82 7.96 -7.63
N VAL A 52 10.24 6.76 -7.48
CA VAL A 52 9.12 6.31 -8.33
C VAL A 52 7.90 7.24 -8.20
N GLN A 53 7.61 7.75 -7.00
CA GLN A 53 6.54 8.75 -6.82
C GLN A 53 6.87 10.08 -7.52
N LEU A 54 8.13 10.53 -7.48
CA LEU A 54 8.58 11.76 -8.16
C LEU A 54 8.58 11.63 -9.69
N PHE A 55 8.86 10.44 -10.23
CA PHE A 55 8.81 10.16 -11.67
C PHE A 55 7.44 9.68 -12.15
N SER A 56 6.43 9.62 -11.27
CA SER A 56 5.06 9.30 -11.67
C SER A 56 4.59 10.41 -12.60
N SER A 57 4.57 10.08 -13.90
CA SER A 57 4.31 11.05 -14.95
C SER A 57 2.91 11.65 -14.76
N ASP A 58 2.81 12.96 -14.96
CA ASP A 58 1.53 13.66 -14.89
C ASP A 58 0.49 12.95 -15.78
N PRO A 59 -0.74 12.69 -15.26
CA PRO A 59 -1.76 12.02 -16.04
C PRO A 59 -2.15 12.87 -17.25
N ILE A 60 -2.43 12.23 -18.39
CA ILE A 60 -2.72 12.94 -19.66
C ILE A 60 -4.04 13.74 -19.57
N TYR A 61 -4.94 13.33 -18.67
CA TYR A 61 -6.24 13.92 -18.41
C TYR A 61 -6.56 13.90 -16.91
N SER A 62 -7.57 14.66 -16.50
CA SER A 62 -8.13 14.60 -15.14
C SER A 62 -9.66 14.59 -15.20
N LEU A 63 -10.29 13.75 -14.37
CA LEU A 63 -11.75 13.76 -14.19
C LEU A 63 -12.23 14.96 -13.34
N ASN A 64 -11.31 15.60 -12.62
CA ASN A 64 -11.57 16.79 -11.81
C ASN A 64 -10.84 18.00 -12.39
N ARG A 65 -11.49 19.17 -12.28
CA ARG A 65 -10.90 20.43 -12.74
C ARG A 65 -9.71 20.79 -11.85
N ASP A 66 -8.58 21.08 -12.47
CA ASP A 66 -7.38 21.60 -11.80
C ASP A 66 -6.86 22.85 -12.52
N SER A 67 -5.93 23.58 -11.90
CA SER A 67 -5.20 24.69 -12.53
C SER A 67 -4.53 24.27 -13.86
N THR A 68 -3.94 23.07 -13.87
CA THR A 68 -3.24 22.52 -15.05
C THR A 68 -4.22 21.90 -16.06
N TYR A 69 -5.32 21.32 -15.59
CA TYR A 69 -6.34 20.65 -16.40
C TYR A 69 -7.65 21.45 -16.35
N HIS A 70 -7.75 22.48 -17.20
CA HIS A 70 -8.89 23.41 -17.19
C HIS A 70 -9.73 23.38 -18.48
N VAL A 71 -9.28 22.70 -19.53
CA VAL A 71 -10.02 22.58 -20.79
C VAL A 71 -11.06 21.47 -20.66
N LEU A 72 -12.34 21.85 -20.58
CA LEU A 72 -13.45 20.90 -20.49
C LEU A 72 -13.70 20.25 -21.86
N ARG A 73 -13.75 18.92 -21.87
CA ARG A 73 -14.15 18.10 -23.02
C ARG A 73 -15.13 17.02 -22.56
N TYR A 74 -15.81 16.42 -23.53
CA TYR A 74 -16.76 15.33 -23.30
C TYR A 74 -16.38 14.14 -24.16
N THR A 75 -16.48 12.95 -23.61
CA THR A 75 -16.28 11.72 -24.39
C THR A 75 -17.41 11.53 -25.40
N ARG A 76 -17.18 10.77 -26.47
CA ARG A 76 -18.16 10.62 -27.56
C ARG A 76 -19.34 9.74 -27.18
N ASP A 77 -19.07 8.62 -26.50
CA ASP A 77 -20.06 7.58 -26.29
C ASP A 77 -20.89 7.86 -25.03
N LEU A 78 -20.21 8.03 -23.89
CA LEU A 78 -20.88 8.26 -22.60
C LEU A 78 -21.06 9.74 -22.24
N ARG A 79 -20.53 10.67 -23.05
CA ARG A 79 -20.54 12.12 -22.78
C ARG A 79 -20.08 12.47 -21.36
N ILE A 80 -19.02 11.80 -20.90
CA ILE A 80 -18.44 12.04 -19.58
C ILE A 80 -17.57 13.30 -19.63
N PRO A 81 -17.76 14.27 -18.73
CA PRO A 81 -16.91 15.46 -18.66
C PRO A 81 -15.52 15.08 -18.16
N TYR A 82 -14.49 15.49 -18.90
CA TYR A 82 -13.09 15.34 -18.51
C TYR A 82 -12.30 16.60 -18.84
N TYR A 83 -11.19 16.81 -18.15
CA TYR A 83 -10.36 18.01 -18.26
C TYR A 83 -8.99 17.67 -18.83
N THR A 84 -8.53 18.48 -19.80
CA THR A 84 -7.24 18.30 -20.46
C THR A 84 -6.37 19.55 -20.35
N LYS A 85 -5.08 19.39 -20.68
CA LYS A 85 -4.17 20.49 -20.97
C LYS A 85 -4.50 21.12 -22.34
N PRO A 86 -4.13 22.37 -22.61
CA PRO A 86 -4.43 23.05 -23.88
C PRO A 86 -3.73 22.44 -25.10
N ASP A 87 -2.59 21.76 -24.93
CA ASP A 87 -1.80 21.10 -25.97
C ASP A 87 -2.28 19.67 -26.31
N PHE A 88 -3.36 19.20 -25.66
CA PHE A 88 -3.87 17.83 -25.79
C PHE A 88 -4.24 17.46 -27.24
N GLU A 89 -4.86 18.38 -27.99
CA GLU A 89 -5.35 18.10 -29.34
C GLU A 89 -4.20 17.88 -30.35
N ALA A 90 -3.12 18.66 -30.21
CA ALA A 90 -1.93 18.52 -31.04
C ALA A 90 -1.21 17.17 -30.81
N ASN A 91 -1.18 16.71 -29.56
CA ASN A 91 -0.43 15.52 -29.14
C ASN A 91 -1.23 14.21 -29.28
N TYR A 92 -2.54 14.26 -29.03
CA TYR A 92 -3.39 13.07 -28.91
C TYR A 92 -4.55 13.02 -29.89
N GLY A 93 -4.75 14.01 -30.78
CA GLY A 93 -5.85 14.02 -31.75
C GLY A 93 -5.99 12.74 -32.58
N LYS A 94 -4.87 12.12 -32.99
CA LYS A 94 -4.87 10.85 -33.75
C LYS A 94 -5.26 9.62 -32.93
N ARG A 95 -5.08 9.67 -31.60
CA ARG A 95 -5.39 8.58 -30.65
C ARG A 95 -6.53 8.95 -29.71
N LEU A 96 -7.31 9.97 -30.06
CA LEU A 96 -8.34 10.52 -29.20
C LEU A 96 -9.34 9.47 -28.74
N GLN A 97 -9.76 8.59 -29.66
CA GLN A 97 -10.70 7.50 -29.35
C GLN A 97 -10.15 6.54 -28.28
N GLN A 98 -8.85 6.20 -28.33
CA GLN A 98 -8.24 5.33 -27.32
C GLN A 98 -8.17 6.01 -25.96
N VAL A 99 -7.89 7.32 -25.95
CA VAL A 99 -7.87 8.11 -24.71
C VAL A 99 -9.28 8.24 -24.13
N GLU A 100 -10.28 8.57 -24.95
CA GLU A 100 -11.68 8.66 -24.53
C GLU A 100 -12.17 7.32 -23.97
N GLN A 101 -11.90 6.20 -24.64
CA GLN A 101 -12.25 4.87 -24.13
C GLN A 101 -11.63 4.60 -22.75
N HIS A 102 -10.34 4.93 -22.57
CA HIS A 102 -9.69 4.78 -21.27
C HIS A 102 -10.30 5.69 -20.19
N VAL A 103 -10.70 6.92 -20.54
CA VAL A 103 -11.39 7.85 -19.62
C VAL A 103 -12.72 7.26 -19.19
N GLU A 104 -13.48 6.69 -20.12
CA GLU A 104 -14.77 6.06 -19.86
C GLU A 104 -14.63 4.83 -18.95
N ASP A 105 -13.69 3.94 -19.26
CA ASP A 105 -13.40 2.74 -18.46
C ASP A 105 -12.99 3.11 -17.02
N ASP A 106 -12.12 4.12 -16.87
CA ASP A 106 -11.66 4.61 -15.57
C ASP A 106 -12.80 5.25 -14.76
N TYR A 107 -13.66 6.05 -15.43
CA TYR A 107 -14.83 6.65 -14.80
C TYR A 107 -15.84 5.61 -14.30
N VAL A 108 -16.15 4.62 -15.13
CA VAL A 108 -17.06 3.52 -14.77
C VAL A 108 -16.45 2.67 -13.65
N GLY A 109 -15.16 2.36 -13.75
CA GLY A 109 -14.42 1.66 -12.70
C GLY A 109 -14.46 2.41 -11.36
N HIS A 110 -14.27 3.73 -11.40
CA HIS A 110 -14.40 4.59 -10.23
C HIS A 110 -15.80 4.54 -9.62
N LEU A 111 -16.84 4.75 -10.43
CA LEU A 111 -18.24 4.70 -9.97
C LEU A 111 -18.59 3.34 -9.35
N ARG A 112 -18.11 2.23 -9.95
CA ARG A 112 -18.31 0.88 -9.40
C ARG A 112 -17.66 0.73 -8.03
N ASN A 113 -16.42 1.19 -7.88
CA ASN A 113 -15.71 1.14 -6.60
C ASN A 113 -16.40 2.00 -5.53
N GLN A 114 -16.85 3.21 -5.90
CA GLN A 114 -17.58 4.09 -4.98
C GLN A 114 -18.93 3.48 -4.59
N CYS A 115 -19.68 2.94 -5.55
CA CYS A 115 -20.94 2.26 -5.28
C CYS A 115 -20.76 1.08 -4.30
N TYR A 116 -19.70 0.28 -4.48
CA TYR A 116 -19.38 -0.79 -3.55
C TYR A 116 -19.12 -0.27 -2.13
N ARG A 117 -18.37 0.84 -2.01
CA ARG A 117 -18.09 1.50 -0.72
C ARG A 117 -19.36 2.07 -0.08
N GLU A 118 -20.22 2.72 -0.85
CA GLU A 118 -21.50 3.25 -0.37
C GLU A 118 -22.40 2.12 0.17
N LYS A 119 -22.51 1.00 -0.58
CA LYS A 119 -23.27 -0.18 -0.15
C LYS A 119 -22.70 -0.77 1.14
N SER A 120 -21.39 -0.99 1.19
CA SER A 120 -20.72 -1.53 2.37
C SER A 120 -20.88 -0.60 3.58
N HIS A 121 -20.82 0.73 3.38
CA HIS A 121 -21.07 1.71 4.43
C HIS A 121 -22.49 1.62 4.97
N ARG A 122 -23.49 1.55 4.08
CA ARG A 122 -24.89 1.36 4.45
C ARG A 122 -25.10 0.06 5.24
N GLU A 123 -24.54 -1.04 4.77
CA GLU A 123 -24.61 -2.34 5.45
C GLU A 123 -23.96 -2.31 6.84
N GLY A 124 -22.81 -1.63 6.96
CA GLY A 124 -22.15 -1.41 8.25
C GLY A 124 -23.04 -0.66 9.24
N LEU A 125 -23.70 0.42 8.81
CA LEU A 125 -24.64 1.16 9.65
C LEU A 125 -25.86 0.33 10.05
N LEU A 126 -26.42 -0.43 9.10
CA LEU A 126 -27.53 -1.35 9.37
C LEU A 126 -27.11 -2.42 10.40
N TRP A 127 -25.91 -2.99 10.27
CA TRP A 127 -25.40 -3.96 11.23
C TRP A 127 -25.21 -3.35 12.62
N THR A 128 -24.60 -2.17 12.71
CA THR A 128 -24.43 -1.44 13.98
C THR A 128 -25.78 -1.10 14.63
N ALA A 129 -26.76 -0.65 13.85
CA ALA A 129 -28.10 -0.35 14.34
C ALA A 129 -28.80 -1.60 14.92
N LYS A 130 -28.69 -2.75 14.25
CA LYS A 130 -29.20 -4.03 14.78
C LYS A 130 -28.53 -4.43 16.08
N MET A 131 -27.20 -4.33 16.15
CA MET A 131 -26.43 -4.75 17.31
C MET A 131 -26.71 -3.86 18.54
N ARG A 132 -26.88 -2.55 18.32
CA ARG A 132 -27.16 -1.58 19.39
C ARG A 132 -28.65 -1.48 19.75
N GLY A 133 -29.55 -1.90 18.85
CA GLY A 133 -30.99 -1.72 19.01
C GLY A 133 -31.46 -0.28 18.76
N ASP A 134 -30.71 0.49 17.96
CA ASP A 134 -31.02 1.89 17.67
C ASP A 134 -31.93 2.00 16.44
N SER A 135 -33.22 2.26 16.68
CA SER A 135 -34.24 2.38 15.64
C SER A 135 -34.10 3.63 14.76
N GLU A 136 -33.53 4.71 15.29
CA GLU A 136 -33.31 5.92 14.51
C GLU A 136 -32.15 5.72 13.53
N LEU A 137 -31.06 5.12 14.00
CA LEU A 137 -29.92 4.76 13.16
C LEU A 137 -30.34 3.78 12.05
N TRP A 138 -31.22 2.82 12.37
CA TRP A 138 -31.77 1.88 11.38
C TRP A 138 -32.53 2.61 10.27
N ARG A 139 -33.42 3.55 10.62
CA ARG A 139 -34.19 4.33 9.65
C ARG A 139 -33.28 5.18 8.75
N ARG A 140 -32.32 5.89 9.35
CA ARG A 140 -31.34 6.71 8.60
C ARG A 140 -30.49 5.86 7.64
N ALA A 141 -30.05 4.69 8.08
CA ALA A 141 -29.30 3.77 7.23
C ALA A 141 -30.16 3.18 6.09
N GLN A 142 -31.47 2.99 6.30
CA GLN A 142 -32.37 2.62 5.21
C GLN A 142 -32.59 3.75 4.20
N GLU A 143 -32.73 4.99 4.67
CA GLU A 143 -32.95 6.19 3.84
C GLU A 143 -31.66 6.70 3.16
N MET A 144 -30.50 6.12 3.48
CA MET A 144 -29.23 6.50 2.86
C MET A 144 -29.27 6.34 1.34
N GLU A 145 -29.08 7.46 0.63
CA GLU A 145 -29.01 7.48 -0.82
C GLU A 145 -27.65 6.97 -1.32
N LEU A 146 -27.68 6.06 -2.29
CA LEU A 146 -26.50 5.50 -2.94
C LEU A 146 -26.24 6.25 -4.26
N THR A 147 -25.76 7.48 -4.14
CA THR A 147 -25.64 8.42 -5.28
C THR A 147 -24.76 7.89 -6.41
N ASN A 148 -23.63 7.24 -6.08
CA ASN A 148 -22.73 6.70 -7.09
C ASN A 148 -23.28 5.41 -7.71
N CYS A 149 -23.97 4.58 -6.93
CA CYS A 149 -24.69 3.43 -7.48
C CYS A 149 -25.78 3.83 -8.48
N ARG A 150 -26.55 4.88 -8.17
CA ARG A 150 -27.60 5.38 -9.07
C ARG A 150 -27.01 5.91 -10.38
N LYS A 151 -25.91 6.67 -10.32
CA LYS A 151 -25.18 7.12 -11.52
C LYS A 151 -24.70 5.95 -12.36
N LEU A 152 -24.17 4.91 -11.72
CA LEU A 152 -23.72 3.71 -12.42
C LEU A 152 -24.88 2.99 -13.12
N GLU A 153 -26.03 2.86 -12.46
CA GLU A 153 -27.24 2.27 -13.05
C GLU A 153 -27.76 3.08 -14.24
N GLU A 154 -27.71 4.41 -14.16
CA GLU A 154 -28.11 5.31 -15.25
C GLU A 154 -27.23 5.16 -16.49
N LEU A 155 -25.94 4.82 -16.33
CA LEU A 155 -25.03 4.58 -17.46
C LEU A 155 -25.31 3.28 -18.22
N TYR A 156 -25.91 2.28 -17.57
CA TYR A 156 -26.20 0.97 -18.17
C TYR A 156 -27.65 0.82 -18.66
N ARG A 157 -28.47 1.87 -18.53
CA ARG A 157 -29.89 1.86 -18.86
C ARG A 157 -30.15 2.19 -20.32
#